data_AF-A0A1Q7YHX7-F1
#
_entry.id   AF-A0A1Q7YHX7-F1
#
_cell.length_a   1.000
_cell.length_b   1.000
_cell.length_c   1.000
_cell.angle_alpha   90.00
_cell.angle_beta   90.00
_cell.angle_gamma   90.00
#
_symmetry.space_group_name_H-M   'P 1'
#
loop_
_entity.id
_entity.type
_entity.pdbx_description
1 polymer ?
#
loop_
_entity_poly.entity_id
_entity_poly.type
_entity_poly.pdbx_seq_one_letter_code
_entity_poly.pdbx_strand_id
1 'polypeptide(L)' 'MRIVALIIGLAVAAWGGVIVYRALFIEPSATAIINESTGAIHQYPNMLRVTSGLIMLLCGACAAFFAARRKPM' A
#
# COMPACT_ATOMS: atom_id res chain seq x y z
N MET A 1 -16.47 9.02 -19.04
CA MET A 1 -15.25 9.32 -18.25
C MET A 1 -15.38 9.03 -16.75
N ARG A 2 -16.49 9.37 -16.08
CA ARG A 2 -16.65 9.20 -14.61
C ARG A 2 -16.53 7.74 -14.12
N ILE A 3 -17.18 6.80 -14.82
CA ILE A 3 -17.12 5.37 -14.48
C ILE A 3 -15.69 4.82 -14.62
N VAL A 4 -14.97 5.23 -15.67
CA VAL A 4 -13.58 4.84 -15.89
C VAL A 4 -12.68 5.33 -14.75
N ALA A 5 -12.82 6.59 -14.34
CA ALA A 5 -12.07 7.14 -13.20
C ALA A 5 -12.38 6.41 -11.88
N LEU A 6 -13.64 6.00 -11.69
CA LEU A 6 -14.06 5.19 -10.54
C LEU A 6 -13.38 3.83 -10.51
N ILE A 7 -13.42 3.10 -11.64
CA ILE A 7 -12.82 1.77 -11.77
C ILE A 7 -11.30 1.85 -11.54
N ILE A 8 -10.63 2.84 -12.14
CA ILE A 8 -9.19 3.04 -11.98
C ILE A 8 -8.85 3.35 -10.51
N GLY A 9 -9.56 4.27 -9.86
CA GLY A 9 -9.34 4.60 -8.46
C GLY A 9 -9.54 3.40 -7.53
N LEU A 10 -10.59 2.62 -7.78
CA LEU A 10 -10.87 1.40 -7.02
C LEU A 10 -9.79 0.33 -7.22
N ALA A 11 -9.32 0.14 -8.45
CA ALA A 11 -8.27 -0.83 -8.76
C ALA A 11 -6.95 -0.47 -8.07
N VAL A 12 -6.55 0.82 -8.11
CA VAL A 12 -5.36 1.32 -7.42
C VAL A 12 -5.50 1.16 -5.90
N ALA A 13 -6.68 1.45 -5.36
CA ALA A 13 -6.95 1.27 -3.93
C ALA A 13 -6.80 -0.21 -3.52
N ALA A 14 -7.44 -1.12 -4.26
CA ALA A 14 -7.38 -2.56 -4.01
C ALA A 14 -5.94 -3.07 -4.07
N TRP A 15 -5.15 -2.62 -5.04
CA TRP A 15 -3.74 -3.00 -5.15
C TRP A 15 -2.92 -2.53 -3.94
N GLY A 16 -3.09 -1.28 -3.51
CA GLY A 16 -2.47 -0.76 -2.29
C GLY A 16 -2.85 -1.57 -1.05
N GLY A 17 -4.12 -1.94 -0.91
CA GLY A 17 -4.62 -2.78 0.18
C GLY A 17 -3.97 -4.17 0.21
N VAL A 18 -3.81 -4.82 -0.96
CA VAL A 18 -3.14 -6.12 -1.06
C VAL A 18 -1.66 -6.01 -0.64
N ILE A 19 -0.96 -4.95 -1.04
CA ILE A 19 0.45 -4.72 -0.64
C ILE A 19 0.57 -4.58 0.88
N VAL A 20 -0.30 -3.76 1.49
CA VAL A 20 -0.34 -3.59 2.95
C VAL A 20 -0.61 -4.90 3.65
N TYR A 21 -1.63 -5.63 3.21
CA TYR A 21 -2.02 -6.91 3.80
C TYR A 21 -0.87 -7.93 3.73
N ARG A 22 -0.22 -8.07 2.56
CA ARG A 22 0.92 -8.98 2.42
C ARG A 22 2.10 -8.55 3.29
N ALA A 23 2.41 -7.26 3.34
CA ALA A 23 3.52 -6.73 4.11
C ALA A 23 3.33 -6.88 5.63
N LEU A 24 2.07 -6.84 6.11
CA LEU A 24 1.75 -6.96 7.53
C LEU A 24 1.56 -8.41 8.01
N PHE A 25 0.97 -9.28 7.18
CA PHE A 25 0.49 -10.59 7.65
C PHE A 25 1.18 -11.79 6.99
N ILE A 26 1.80 -11.62 5.83
CA ILE A 26 2.38 -12.74 5.07
C ILE A 26 3.91 -12.65 5.01
N GLU A 27 4.47 -11.45 4.86
CA GLU A 27 5.90 -11.24 4.84
C GLU A 27 6.47 -11.21 6.27
N PRO A 28 7.69 -11.75 6.48
CA PRO A 28 8.34 -11.65 7.78
C PRO A 28 8.47 -10.17 8.17
N SER A 29 8.00 -9.84 9.37
CA SER A 29 7.94 -8.46 9.89
C SER A 29 9.33 -7.81 10.02
N ALA A 30 10.37 -8.63 10.10
CA ALA A 30 11.76 -8.23 10.07
C ALA A 30 12.58 -9.16 9.17
N THR A 31 13.24 -8.60 8.16
CA THR A 31 14.41 -9.25 7.58
C THR A 31 15.54 -9.06 8.57
N ALA A 32 15.93 -10.13 9.28
CA ALA A 32 17.09 -10.10 10.15
C ALA A 32 18.34 -10.09 9.28
N ILE A 33 18.96 -8.92 9.12
CA ILE A 33 20.28 -8.84 8.50
C ILE A 33 21.28 -9.13 9.61
N ILE A 34 21.80 -10.35 9.62
CA ILE A 34 22.88 -10.74 10.52
C ILE A 34 24.16 -10.15 9.93
N ASN A 35 24.70 -9.12 10.57
CA ASN A 35 25.95 -8.54 10.15
C ASN A 35 27.10 -9.42 10.69
N GLU A 36 27.60 -10.34 9.86
CA GLU A 36 28.60 -11.36 10.25
C GLU A 36 29.88 -10.75 10.86
N SER A 37 30.21 -9.49 10.56
CA SER A 37 31.42 -8.83 11.08
C SER A 37 31.25 -8.25 12.50
N THR A 38 30.02 -8.01 12.95
CA THR A 38 29.73 -7.29 14.20
C THR A 38 28.77 -8.04 15.13
N GLY A 39 28.18 -9.15 14.67
CA GLY A 39 27.20 -9.93 15.45
C GLY A 39 25.90 -9.16 15.75
N ALA A 40 25.74 -7.95 15.22
CA ALA A 40 24.60 -7.10 15.45
C ALA A 40 23.43 -7.55 14.57
N ILE A 41 22.30 -7.85 15.22
CA ILE A 41 21.05 -8.17 14.54
C ILE A 41 20.33 -6.85 14.25
N HIS A 42 20.41 -6.36 13.02
CA HIS A 42 19.56 -5.25 12.59
C HIS A 42 18.27 -5.81 12.00
N GLN A 43 17.17 -5.64 12.72
CA GLN A 43 15.83 -5.85 12.19
C GLN A 43 15.53 -4.68 11.25
N TYR A 44 15.48 -4.94 9.95
CA TYR A 44 14.98 -3.93 9.01
C TYR A 44 13.45 -4.11 8.92
N PRO A 45 12.65 -3.22 9.53
CA PRO A 45 11.22 -3.40 9.56
C PRO A 45 10.66 -3.23 8.15
N ASN A 46 9.71 -4.10 7.77
CA ASN A 46 9.04 -4.03 6.48
C ASN A 46 8.05 -2.84 6.36
N MET A 47 8.19 -1.84 7.24
CA MET A 47 7.35 -0.64 7.30
C MET A 47 7.38 0.17 6.01
N LEU A 48 8.47 0.15 5.23
CA LEU A 48 8.51 0.85 3.95
C LEU A 48 7.46 0.32 2.95
N ARG A 49 7.25 -1.00 2.91
CA ARG A 49 6.23 -1.62 2.04
C ARG A 49 4.81 -1.36 2.55
N VAL A 50 4.65 -1.36 3.87
CA VAL A 50 3.36 -1.02 4.51
C VAL A 50 2.98 0.43 4.20
N THR A 51 3.90 1.37 4.41
CA THR A 51 3.65 2.80 4.19
C THR A 51 3.36 3.09 2.71
N SER A 52 4.10 2.51 1.77
CA SER A 52 3.86 2.71 0.34
C SER A 52 2.51 2.13 -0.10
N GLY A 53 2.16 0.92 0.35
CA GLY A 53 0.85 0.34 0.09
C GLY A 53 -0.31 1.16 0.68
N LEU A 54 -0.13 1.71 1.88
CA LEU A 54 -1.14 2.53 2.56
C LEU A 54 -1.39 3.85 1.82
N ILE A 55 -0.33 4.51 1.36
CA ILE A 55 -0.42 5.73 0.56
C ILE A 55 -1.19 5.43 -0.74
N MET A 56 -0.85 4.34 -1.42
CA MET A 56 -1.51 3.93 -2.66
C MET A 56 -3.01 3.63 -2.45
N LEU A 57 -3.34 2.95 -1.34
CA LEU A 57 -4.72 2.68 -0.92
C LEU A 57 -5.52 3.99 -0.72
N LEU A 58 -4.97 4.91 0.08
CA LEU A 58 -5.63 6.18 0.41
C LEU A 58 -5.80 7.07 -0.83
N CYS A 59 -4.77 7.18 -1.67
CA CYS A 59 -4.84 7.95 -2.92
C CYS A 59 -5.88 7.37 -3.87
N GLY A 60 -5.90 6.05 -4.08
CA GLY A 60 -6.90 5.38 -4.93
C GLY A 60 -8.32 5.57 -4.41
N ALA A 61 -8.52 5.40 -3.09
CA ALA A 61 -9.82 5.56 -2.45
C ALA A 61 -10.33 7.00 -2.57
N CYS A 62 -9.47 8.00 -2.32
CA CYS A 62 -9.80 9.41 -2.52
C CYS A 62 -10.18 9.70 -3.97
N ALA A 63 -9.40 9.23 -4.95
CA ALA A 63 -9.68 9.43 -6.36
C ALA A 63 -11.04 8.84 -6.77
N ALA A 64 -11.33 7.60 -6.33
CA ALA A 64 -12.62 6.95 -6.55
C ALA A 64 -13.77 7.74 -5.88
N PHE A 65 -13.57 8.20 -4.65
CA PHE A 65 -14.58 8.97 -3.91
C PHE A 65 -14.91 10.31 -4.57
N PHE A 66 -13.89 11.05 -5.01
CA PHE A 66 -14.10 12.30 -5.76
C PHE A 66 -14.76 12.06 -7.11
N ALA A 67 -14.40 10.99 -7.82
CA ALA A 67 -15.06 10.59 -9.06
C ALA A 67 -16.54 10.21 -8.81
N ALA A 68 -16.86 9.56 -7.70
CA ALA A 68 -18.23 9.28 -7.28
C ALA A 68 -19.00 10.56 -6.91
N ARG A 69 -18.36 11.57 -6.31
CA ARG A 69 -19.02 12.81 -5.88
C ARG A 69 -19.25 13.83 -7.00
N ARG A 70 -18.53 13.76 -8.12
CA ARG A 70 -18.78 14.63 -9.27
C ARG A 70 -20.14 14.29 -9.88
N LYS A 71 -21.15 15.15 -9.67
CA LYS A 71 -22.46 15.05 -10.35
C LYS A 71 -22.26 15.01 -11.86
N PRO A 72 -23.06 14.22 -12.62
CA PRO A 72 -23.10 14.38 -14.06
C PRO A 72 -23.67 15.78 -14.31
N MET A 73 -22.89 16.65 -14.94
CA MET A 73 -23.43 17.83 -15.62
C MET A 73 -24.13 17.36 -16.89
#